data_AF-A0A5N5TLQ7-F1
#
_entry.id   AF-A0A5N5TLQ7-F1
#
_cell.length_a   1.000
_cell.length_b   1.000
_cell.length_c   1.000
_cell.angle_alpha   90.00
_cell.angle_beta   90.00
_cell.angle_gamma   90.00
#
_symmetry.space_group_name_H-M   'P 1'
#
loop_
_entity.id
_entity.type
_entity.pdbx_description
1 polymer ?
#
loop_
_entity_poly.entity_id
_entity_poly.type
_entity_poly.pdbx_seq_one_letter_code
_entity_poly.pdbx_strand_id
1 'polypeptide(L)'
;MAQPLTLKVRIVEQNVTKVIQFDSSTLLFDACHIVREKITDANLSQPKDYGLFLPGEDGQGVWLEPGRELRYYLLKNQDLIEYRRKIRQLKVRMLDGMIKTLMVDDSQPVSQMMVVICTKIGIMNHDEYSLVREVEQEEIENKPNFGTLTLRRKKEGEKERDVKMENLKKKLRTDDEINWVDHSKTLREQGINENEVLLLRRKYFFSDGNIDSQDPIQLNLLYVQCRDDIINGTHPVTQDKACEFAGIQCQVQFGDYNEGRHKPGFLDLREFLPHSYIKVKGIEKKIFNHHKMHSGKSELDAKFRYVEEARSLKTYGVTFFLVKEKMKRRNKLVPRLLGVTKDSVLRLDEKTKEILKTWPLTTVRRWAASPNTCTLDFGDYSDQYYPFQTTEGEQIAQLIAGYIDIILRKQRPVGHIGIEGDEGLALQEDNVVPMTPNIIQHWDNHEAQHLEQESISRPAIIRPGVQGRQSFKTGSMPGIQSVAVEGKINEAHHVPTAQQLKVSKVALSKPQQALLSTIDSGQTIITSCIDDLEMKAHLPELGTDAASIRWKQVTLDSNKQTVTSQIAAMNAATAEVVTLTSSVHDEVDHTAVGTAIHTITSNLPEMT
;
A
#
# COMPACT_ATOMS: atom_id res chain seq x y z
N MET A 1 8.58 -7.51 -41.28
CA MET A 1 7.24 -7.68 -41.89
C MET A 1 6.27 -7.96 -40.76
N ALA A 2 5.10 -7.35 -40.80
CA ALA A 2 4.10 -7.59 -39.78
C ALA A 2 3.40 -8.93 -40.03
N GLN A 3 3.13 -9.70 -38.98
CA GLN A 3 2.64 -11.08 -39.13
C GLN A 3 1.11 -11.11 -39.21
N PRO A 4 0.52 -11.86 -40.17
CA PRO A 4 -0.92 -12.01 -40.25
C PRO A 4 -1.43 -12.82 -39.04
N LEU A 5 -2.42 -12.27 -38.34
CA LEU A 5 -3.01 -12.85 -37.15
C LEU A 5 -4.49 -13.17 -37.42
N THR A 6 -4.85 -14.45 -37.37
CA THR A 6 -6.20 -14.94 -37.68
C THR A 6 -6.95 -15.25 -36.40
N LEU A 7 -7.94 -14.43 -36.05
CA LEU A 7 -8.69 -14.51 -34.79
C LEU A 7 -10.15 -14.91 -35.02
N LYS A 8 -10.75 -15.58 -34.04
CA LYS A 8 -12.20 -15.82 -33.98
C LYS A 8 -12.84 -14.65 -33.24
N VAL A 9 -13.69 -13.88 -33.91
CA VAL A 9 -14.41 -12.76 -33.33
C VAL A 9 -15.85 -13.18 -33.05
N ARG A 10 -16.23 -13.23 -31.77
CA ARG A 10 -17.61 -13.52 -31.33
C ARG A 10 -18.36 -12.22 -31.04
N ILE A 11 -19.41 -11.94 -31.80
CA ILE A 11 -20.39 -10.90 -31.50
C ILE A 11 -21.33 -11.43 -30.41
N VAL A 12 -21.17 -10.96 -29.18
CA VAL A 12 -21.88 -11.55 -28.02
C VAL A 12 -23.40 -11.36 -28.11
N GLU A 13 -23.86 -10.18 -28.53
CA GLU A 13 -25.29 -9.84 -28.57
C GLU A 13 -26.09 -10.63 -29.64
N GLN A 14 -25.41 -11.15 -30.67
CA GLN A 14 -26.03 -11.95 -31.75
C GLN A 14 -25.61 -13.44 -31.68
N ASN A 15 -24.71 -13.79 -30.74
CA ASN A 15 -24.06 -15.10 -30.64
C ASN A 15 -23.41 -15.59 -31.96
N VAL A 16 -22.96 -14.67 -32.81
CA VAL A 16 -22.31 -14.95 -34.11
C VAL A 16 -20.81 -14.98 -33.94
N THR A 17 -20.13 -16.04 -34.40
CA THR A 17 -18.66 -16.09 -34.44
C THR A 17 -18.15 -16.12 -35.88
N LYS A 18 -17.25 -15.21 -36.25
CA LYS A 18 -16.63 -15.13 -37.57
C LYS A 18 -15.11 -15.08 -37.44
N VAL A 19 -14.40 -15.72 -38.36
CA VAL A 19 -12.93 -15.68 -38.41
C VAL A 19 -12.50 -14.45 -39.19
N ILE A 20 -11.64 -13.61 -38.60
CA ILE A 20 -11.09 -12.42 -39.24
C ILE A 20 -9.57 -12.47 -39.16
N GLN A 21 -8.93 -12.21 -40.30
CA GLN A 21 -7.51 -11.92 -40.39
C GLN A 21 -7.26 -10.43 -40.14
N PHE A 22 -6.39 -10.15 -39.17
CA PHE A 22 -5.84 -8.85 -38.80
C PHE A 22 -4.33 -8.85 -39.06
N ASP A 23 -3.69 -7.68 -38.92
CA ASP A 23 -2.25 -7.61 -38.72
C ASP A 23 -1.94 -7.57 -37.21
N SER A 24 -0.91 -8.31 -36.79
CA SER A 24 -0.25 -8.19 -35.48
C SER A 24 -0.02 -6.74 -35.00
N SER A 25 0.28 -5.79 -35.90
CA SER A 25 0.46 -4.35 -35.58
C SER A 25 -0.81 -3.50 -35.66
N THR A 26 -1.98 -4.06 -35.99
CA THR A 26 -3.23 -3.29 -36.00
C THR A 26 -3.54 -2.77 -34.59
N LEU A 27 -3.77 -1.45 -34.47
CA LEU A 27 -4.28 -0.83 -33.24
C LEU A 27 -5.69 -1.34 -32.95
N LEU A 28 -6.04 -1.50 -31.68
CA LEU A 28 -7.34 -2.07 -31.34
C LEU A 28 -8.53 -1.18 -31.68
N PHE A 29 -8.32 0.13 -31.73
CA PHE A 29 -9.28 1.07 -32.31
C PHE A 29 -9.62 0.69 -33.77
N ASP A 30 -8.60 0.46 -34.61
CA ASP A 30 -8.78 0.06 -36.01
C ASP A 30 -9.32 -1.38 -36.12
N ALA A 31 -8.91 -2.28 -35.23
CA ALA A 31 -9.45 -3.64 -35.17
C ALA A 31 -10.97 -3.63 -34.90
N CYS A 32 -11.45 -2.74 -34.02
CA CYS A 32 -12.89 -2.54 -33.80
C CYS A 32 -13.60 -2.04 -35.06
N HIS A 33 -12.97 -1.15 -35.84
CA HIS A 33 -13.53 -0.68 -37.11
C HIS A 33 -13.63 -1.83 -38.14
N ILE A 34 -12.54 -2.59 -38.31
CA ILE A 34 -12.47 -3.76 -39.20
C ILE A 34 -13.53 -4.81 -38.85
N VAL A 35 -13.79 -5.04 -37.56
CA VAL A 35 -14.86 -5.94 -37.10
C VAL A 35 -16.24 -5.45 -37.54
N ARG A 36 -16.54 -4.16 -37.38
CA ARG A 36 -17.83 -3.57 -37.80
C ARG A 36 -18.03 -3.53 -39.31
N GLU A 37 -16.94 -3.37 -40.07
CA GLU A 37 -16.98 -3.37 -41.53
C GLU A 37 -17.19 -4.79 -42.08
N LYS A 38 -16.48 -5.78 -41.54
CA LYS A 38 -16.56 -7.18 -41.99
C LYS A 38 -17.76 -7.95 -41.42
N ILE A 39 -18.37 -7.47 -40.34
CA ILE A 39 -19.51 -8.11 -39.67
C ILE A 39 -20.67 -7.13 -39.57
N THR A 40 -21.63 -7.26 -40.50
CA THR A 40 -22.93 -6.55 -40.49
C THR A 40 -23.60 -6.58 -39.11
N ASP A 41 -23.54 -7.74 -38.47
CA ASP A 41 -24.18 -8.08 -37.19
C ASP A 41 -23.56 -7.33 -35.99
N ALA A 42 -22.43 -6.63 -36.19
CA ALA A 42 -21.78 -5.80 -35.17
C ALA A 42 -22.24 -4.32 -35.18
N ASN A 43 -23.09 -3.91 -36.12
CA ASN A 43 -23.55 -2.53 -36.27
C ASN A 43 -24.84 -2.22 -35.47
N LEU A 44 -24.90 -2.64 -34.21
CA LEU A 44 -26.11 -2.58 -33.37
C LEU A 44 -26.29 -1.24 -32.61
N SER A 45 -25.21 -0.62 -32.14
CA SER A 45 -25.23 0.77 -31.63
C SER A 45 -23.93 1.55 -31.96
N GLN A 46 -23.70 2.68 -31.31
CA GLN A 46 -22.57 3.57 -31.58
C GLN A 46 -21.22 2.86 -31.30
N PRO A 47 -20.16 3.06 -32.12
CA PRO A 47 -18.88 2.36 -31.97
C PRO A 47 -18.24 2.48 -30.58
N LYS A 48 -18.44 3.63 -29.92
CA LYS A 48 -17.91 3.91 -28.56
C LYS A 48 -18.46 2.97 -27.48
N ASP A 49 -19.68 2.46 -27.65
CA ASP A 49 -20.39 1.63 -26.66
C ASP A 49 -19.86 0.19 -26.63
N TYR A 50 -19.01 -0.19 -27.59
CA TYR A 50 -18.43 -1.53 -27.74
C TYR A 50 -16.92 -1.52 -27.55
N GLY A 51 -16.38 -2.70 -27.32
CA GLY A 51 -14.94 -2.97 -27.37
C GLY A 51 -14.65 -4.42 -27.67
N LEU A 52 -13.38 -4.72 -27.85
CA LEU A 52 -12.87 -6.08 -27.87
C LEU A 52 -12.52 -6.53 -26.45
N PHE A 53 -12.89 -7.75 -26.12
CA PHE A 53 -12.74 -8.37 -24.82
C PHE A 53 -12.11 -9.75 -24.99
N LEU A 54 -11.12 -10.06 -24.16
CA LEU A 54 -10.50 -11.39 -24.11
C LEU A 54 -11.14 -12.18 -22.95
N PRO A 55 -11.95 -13.21 -23.23
CA PRO A 55 -12.53 -14.05 -22.19
C PRO A 55 -11.47 -14.88 -21.47
N GLY A 56 -11.55 -14.93 -20.15
CA GLY A 56 -10.87 -15.89 -19.30
C GLY A 56 -11.84 -16.97 -18.78
N GLU A 57 -11.41 -17.70 -17.76
CA GLU A 57 -12.22 -18.71 -17.08
C GLU A 57 -13.34 -18.05 -16.24
N ASP A 58 -14.46 -18.77 -16.09
CA ASP A 58 -15.61 -18.40 -15.25
C ASP A 58 -16.16 -16.96 -15.41
N GLY A 59 -16.06 -16.38 -16.61
CA GLY A 59 -16.60 -15.05 -16.93
C GLY A 59 -15.72 -13.88 -16.45
N GLN A 60 -14.57 -14.17 -15.85
CA GLN A 60 -13.46 -13.23 -15.74
C GLN A 60 -12.86 -12.99 -17.13
N GLY A 61 -12.14 -11.90 -17.30
CA GLY A 61 -11.49 -11.57 -18.58
C GLY A 61 -11.16 -10.09 -18.67
N VAL A 62 -10.42 -9.73 -19.71
CA VAL A 62 -9.76 -8.43 -19.82
C VAL A 62 -10.33 -7.65 -21.00
N TRP A 63 -10.73 -6.40 -20.75
CA TRP A 63 -11.06 -5.46 -21.80
C TRP A 63 -9.79 -4.97 -22.48
N LEU A 64 -9.77 -5.00 -23.81
CA LEU A 64 -8.58 -4.68 -24.57
C LEU A 64 -8.54 -3.18 -24.89
N GLU A 65 -7.40 -2.53 -24.62
CA GLU A 65 -7.23 -1.07 -24.68
C GLU A 65 -7.18 -0.56 -26.13
N PRO A 66 -8.01 0.42 -26.54
CA PRO A 66 -8.05 0.91 -27.93
C PRO A 66 -6.72 1.46 -28.46
N GLY A 67 -5.87 1.99 -27.58
CA GLY A 67 -4.57 2.58 -27.92
C GLY A 67 -3.40 1.60 -28.01
N ARG A 68 -3.64 0.29 -27.81
CA ARG A 68 -2.60 -0.75 -27.97
C ARG A 68 -2.76 -1.52 -29.28
N GLU A 69 -1.72 -2.25 -29.65
CA GLU A 69 -1.68 -3.14 -30.81
C GLU A 69 -2.08 -4.57 -30.41
N LEU A 70 -2.64 -5.35 -31.34
CA LEU A 70 -3.05 -6.74 -31.07
C LEU A 70 -1.92 -7.62 -30.52
N ARG A 71 -0.68 -7.44 -31.00
CA ARG A 71 0.51 -8.17 -30.51
C ARG A 71 0.86 -7.94 -29.04
N TYR A 72 0.42 -6.83 -28.43
CA TYR A 72 0.66 -6.58 -26.99
C TYR A 72 0.02 -7.67 -26.10
N TYR A 73 -1.12 -8.22 -26.54
CA TYR A 73 -1.89 -9.22 -25.81
C TYR A 73 -1.44 -10.67 -26.09
N LEU A 74 -0.33 -10.87 -26.81
CA LEU A 74 0.27 -12.18 -27.13
C LEU A 74 -0.70 -13.19 -27.78
N LEU A 75 -1.73 -12.68 -28.46
CA LEU A 75 -2.77 -13.46 -29.13
C LEU A 75 -2.18 -14.36 -30.21
N LYS A 76 -2.68 -15.60 -30.29
CA LYS A 76 -2.29 -16.62 -31.24
C LYS A 76 -3.36 -16.81 -32.33
N ASN A 77 -2.96 -17.46 -33.41
CA ASN A 77 -3.91 -17.85 -34.45
C ASN A 77 -4.97 -18.80 -33.88
N GLN A 78 -6.24 -18.55 -34.23
CA GLN A 78 -7.46 -19.23 -33.77
C GLN A 78 -7.95 -18.88 -32.35
N ASP A 79 -7.31 -17.93 -31.65
CA ASP A 79 -7.79 -17.41 -30.36
C ASP A 79 -9.14 -16.71 -30.50
N LEU A 80 -9.93 -16.76 -29.43
CA LEU A 80 -11.26 -16.18 -29.34
C LEU A 80 -11.20 -14.79 -28.71
N ILE A 81 -11.70 -13.78 -29.42
CA ILE A 81 -11.97 -12.45 -28.88
C ILE A 81 -13.45 -12.11 -29.04
N GLU A 82 -13.99 -11.34 -28.11
CA GLU A 82 -15.40 -10.99 -28.05
C GLU A 82 -15.60 -9.53 -28.40
N TYR A 83 -16.43 -9.25 -29.41
CA TYR A 83 -16.99 -7.93 -29.63
C TYR A 83 -18.27 -7.81 -28.83
N ARG A 84 -18.23 -7.00 -27.78
CA ARG A 84 -19.32 -6.89 -26.80
C ARG A 84 -19.52 -5.46 -26.34
N ARG A 85 -20.73 -5.18 -25.87
CA ARG A 85 -21.08 -3.89 -25.30
C ARG A 85 -20.37 -3.70 -23.96
N LYS A 86 -19.76 -2.53 -23.80
CA LYS A 86 -19.08 -2.06 -22.58
C LYS A 86 -20.05 -1.66 -21.50
N ILE A 87 -21.18 -1.08 -21.90
CA ILE A 87 -22.17 -0.57 -20.95
C ILE A 87 -22.97 -1.73 -20.35
N ARG A 88 -22.77 -1.98 -19.05
CA ARG A 88 -23.53 -2.96 -18.25
C ARG A 88 -24.48 -2.26 -17.28
N GLN A 89 -25.45 -3.02 -16.77
CA GLN A 89 -26.19 -2.64 -15.57
C GLN A 89 -25.37 -2.99 -14.32
N LEU A 90 -25.41 -2.11 -13.33
CA LEU A 90 -24.86 -2.32 -11.99
C LEU A 90 -25.92 -1.94 -10.95
N LYS A 91 -26.20 -2.85 -10.01
CA LYS A 91 -27.09 -2.58 -8.89
C LYS A 91 -26.26 -2.04 -7.72
N VAL A 92 -26.58 -0.82 -7.28
CA VAL A 92 -25.91 -0.16 -6.16
C VAL A 92 -26.93 0.08 -5.05
N ARG A 93 -26.67 -0.46 -3.85
CA ARG A 93 -27.43 -0.13 -2.65
C ARG A 93 -26.88 1.13 -2.01
N MET A 94 -27.76 2.06 -1.68
CA MET A 94 -27.45 3.33 -1.01
C MET A 94 -27.43 3.15 0.52
N LEU A 95 -26.94 4.19 1.22
CA LEU A 95 -26.94 4.25 2.68
C LEU A 95 -28.35 4.23 3.31
N ASP A 96 -29.37 4.67 2.57
CA ASP A 96 -30.79 4.59 2.96
C ASP A 96 -31.43 3.21 2.70
N GLY A 97 -30.66 2.24 2.18
CA GLY A 97 -31.11 0.89 1.83
C GLY A 97 -31.74 0.76 0.44
N MET A 98 -32.02 1.85 -0.28
CA MET A 98 -32.57 1.78 -1.63
C MET A 98 -31.56 1.22 -2.63
N ILE A 99 -32.00 0.36 -3.54
CA ILE A 99 -31.17 -0.17 -4.64
C ILE A 99 -31.49 0.61 -5.92
N LYS A 100 -30.50 1.34 -6.46
CA LYS A 100 -30.59 1.93 -7.80
C LYS A 100 -29.83 1.07 -8.81
N THR A 101 -30.40 0.90 -10.01
CA THR A 101 -29.70 0.28 -11.14
C THR A 101 -29.10 1.37 -12.02
N LEU A 102 -27.78 1.32 -12.21
CA LEU A 102 -27.01 2.32 -12.94
C LEU A 102 -26.37 1.71 -14.19
N MET A 103 -26.41 2.43 -15.31
CA MET A 103 -25.65 2.07 -16.52
C MET A 103 -24.21 2.56 -16.37
N VAL A 104 -23.24 1.65 -16.42
CA VAL A 104 -21.80 1.90 -16.21
C VAL A 104 -20.94 1.22 -17.29
N ASP A 105 -19.76 1.77 -17.56
CA ASP A 105 -18.78 1.19 -18.49
C ASP A 105 -17.93 0.14 -17.77
N ASP A 106 -18.12 -1.13 -18.14
CA ASP A 106 -17.40 -2.30 -17.58
C ASP A 106 -15.92 -2.38 -17.99
N SER A 107 -15.50 -1.57 -18.98
CA SER A 107 -14.11 -1.50 -19.44
C SER A 107 -13.25 -0.50 -18.68
N GLN A 108 -13.87 0.32 -17.82
CA GLN A 108 -13.17 1.30 -17.00
C GLN A 108 -12.85 0.75 -15.60
N PRO A 109 -11.72 1.16 -14.99
CA PRO A 109 -11.43 0.83 -13.61
C PRO A 109 -12.46 1.45 -12.67
N VAL A 110 -12.68 0.82 -11.52
CA VAL A 110 -13.73 1.23 -10.57
C VAL A 110 -13.54 2.69 -10.11
N SER A 111 -12.30 3.20 -10.04
CA SER A 111 -12.00 4.63 -9.82
C SER A 111 -12.72 5.59 -10.77
N GLN A 112 -12.73 5.33 -12.08
CA GLN A 112 -13.43 6.17 -13.07
C GLN A 112 -14.95 5.95 -12.98
N MET A 113 -15.37 4.71 -12.78
CA MET A 113 -16.78 4.35 -12.61
C MET A 113 -17.41 5.04 -11.39
N MET A 114 -16.67 5.22 -10.29
CA MET A 114 -17.13 5.92 -9.09
C MET A 114 -17.56 7.36 -9.36
N VAL A 115 -16.88 8.08 -10.26
CA VAL A 115 -17.27 9.43 -10.69
C VAL A 115 -18.68 9.39 -11.27
N VAL A 116 -18.90 8.51 -12.26
CA VAL A 116 -20.20 8.36 -12.95
C VAL A 116 -21.32 7.91 -11.99
N ILE A 117 -21.00 7.01 -11.05
CA ILE A 117 -21.94 6.53 -10.03
C ILE A 117 -22.36 7.68 -9.11
N CYS A 118 -21.39 8.37 -8.50
CA CYS A 118 -21.66 9.45 -7.56
C CYS A 118 -22.39 10.63 -8.22
N THR A 119 -21.97 11.07 -9.43
CA THR A 119 -22.68 12.13 -10.17
C THR A 119 -24.13 11.75 -10.48
N LYS A 120 -24.42 10.51 -10.88
CA LYS A 120 -25.80 10.04 -11.13
C LYS A 120 -26.65 9.92 -9.85
N ILE A 121 -26.03 9.82 -8.69
CA ILE A 121 -26.71 9.74 -7.38
C ILE A 121 -26.94 11.13 -6.78
N GLY A 122 -26.13 12.13 -7.17
CA GLY A 122 -26.12 13.48 -6.58
C GLY A 122 -25.02 13.69 -5.53
N ILE A 123 -24.01 12.82 -5.48
CA ILE A 123 -22.86 12.93 -4.56
C ILE A 123 -21.73 13.65 -5.30
N MET A 124 -21.35 14.85 -4.83
CA MET A 124 -20.27 15.63 -5.43
C MET A 124 -18.87 15.09 -5.09
N ASN A 125 -18.67 14.64 -3.85
CA ASN A 125 -17.36 14.20 -3.33
C ASN A 125 -17.08 12.72 -3.66
N HIS A 126 -17.01 12.35 -4.94
CA HIS A 126 -16.85 10.94 -5.36
C HIS A 126 -15.60 10.27 -4.78
N ASP A 127 -14.50 11.01 -4.58
CA ASP A 127 -13.24 10.51 -4.03
C ASP A 127 -13.35 10.07 -2.55
N GLU A 128 -14.42 10.43 -1.85
CA GLU A 128 -14.66 9.97 -0.47
C GLU A 128 -15.43 8.66 -0.37
N TYR A 129 -16.02 8.19 -1.47
CA TYR A 129 -16.89 7.02 -1.51
C TYR A 129 -16.27 5.85 -2.26
N SER A 130 -16.76 4.66 -1.97
CA SER A 130 -16.34 3.41 -2.60
C SER A 130 -17.48 2.39 -2.57
N LEU A 131 -17.32 1.32 -3.35
CA LEU A 131 -18.20 0.16 -3.36
C LEU A 131 -17.66 -0.93 -2.43
N VAL A 132 -18.58 -1.61 -1.78
CA VAL A 132 -18.36 -2.79 -0.93
C VAL A 132 -19.12 -3.96 -1.54
N ARG A 133 -18.48 -5.12 -1.65
CA ARG A 133 -19.14 -6.37 -2.02
C ARG A 133 -19.72 -7.01 -0.76
N GLU A 134 -21.03 -6.91 -0.56
CA GLU A 134 -21.69 -7.67 0.48
C GLU A 134 -21.60 -9.17 0.15
N VAL A 135 -20.85 -9.90 0.97
CA VAL A 135 -20.94 -11.37 0.98
C VAL A 135 -22.01 -11.70 2.00
N GLU A 136 -23.13 -12.27 1.55
CA GLU A 136 -24.09 -12.88 2.46
C GLU A 136 -23.34 -13.96 3.25
N GLN A 137 -23.17 -13.74 4.55
CA GLN A 137 -22.68 -14.79 5.43
C GLN A 137 -23.80 -15.82 5.53
N GLU A 138 -23.69 -16.90 4.76
CA GLU A 138 -24.36 -18.15 5.12
C GLU A 138 -24.05 -18.40 6.60
N GLU A 139 -25.10 -18.53 7.42
CA GLU A 139 -24.93 -18.81 8.83
C GLU A 139 -24.09 -20.06 8.97
N ILE A 140 -22.88 -19.93 9.53
CA ILE A 140 -22.00 -21.08 9.76
C ILE A 140 -22.63 -21.91 10.86
N GLU A 141 -23.52 -22.82 10.46
CA GLU A 141 -24.09 -23.84 11.33
C GLU A 141 -22.96 -24.54 12.08
N ASN A 142 -23.12 -24.64 13.39
CA ASN A 142 -22.16 -25.26 14.30
C ASN A 142 -22.01 -26.77 13.99
N LYS A 143 -21.18 -27.13 13.01
CA LYS A 143 -20.77 -28.51 12.78
C LYS A 143 -19.79 -28.94 13.89
N PRO A 144 -20.11 -29.97 14.69
CA PRO A 144 -19.23 -30.44 15.74
C PRO A 144 -17.98 -31.10 15.15
N ASN A 145 -16.82 -30.77 15.70
CA ASN A 145 -15.52 -31.35 15.32
C ASN A 145 -15.45 -32.85 15.66
N PHE A 146 -15.69 -33.72 14.68
CA PHE A 146 -15.25 -35.12 14.74
C PHE A 146 -13.82 -35.24 14.22
N GLY A 147 -12.85 -35.02 15.12
CA GLY A 147 -11.43 -35.14 14.80
C GLY A 147 -10.95 -36.60 14.80
N THR A 148 -10.52 -37.11 13.65
CA THR A 148 -9.75 -38.36 13.58
C THR A 148 -8.34 -38.15 14.14
N LEU A 149 -8.00 -38.90 15.18
CA LEU A 149 -6.70 -38.88 15.86
C LEU A 149 -5.54 -39.29 14.94
N THR A 150 -4.73 -38.31 14.51
CA THR A 150 -3.37 -38.57 14.00
C THR A 150 -2.35 -37.69 14.72
N LEU A 151 -1.56 -38.31 15.59
CA LEU A 151 -0.51 -37.67 16.37
C LEU A 151 0.68 -37.24 15.48
N ARG A 152 0.62 -36.02 14.94
CA ARG A 152 1.83 -35.29 14.47
C ARG A 152 2.09 -34.08 15.36
N ARG A 153 3.11 -34.22 16.22
CA ARG A 153 3.60 -33.21 17.17
C ARG A 153 4.16 -31.99 16.41
N LYS A 154 3.31 -31.01 16.09
CA LYS A 154 3.64 -29.80 15.31
C LYS A 154 3.45 -28.55 16.19
N LYS A 155 4.50 -27.71 16.30
CA LYS A 155 4.60 -26.47 17.12
C LYS A 155 3.26 -25.90 17.62
N GLU A 156 2.95 -26.11 18.89
CA GLU A 156 1.74 -25.58 19.53
C GLU A 156 1.76 -24.04 19.66
N GLY A 157 2.96 -23.46 19.83
CA GLY A 157 3.14 -22.04 20.11
C GLY A 157 2.91 -21.04 18.97
N GLU A 158 2.75 -21.48 17.72
CA GLU A 158 2.37 -20.61 16.58
C GLU A 158 0.85 -20.56 16.44
N LYS A 159 0.17 -21.72 16.27
CA LYS A 159 -1.30 -21.81 16.17
C LYS A 159 -2.02 -21.10 17.32
N GLU A 160 -1.55 -21.26 18.56
CA GLU A 160 -2.17 -20.64 19.73
C GLU A 160 -2.02 -19.10 19.75
N ARG A 161 -1.03 -18.54 19.06
CA ARG A 161 -0.82 -17.08 18.93
C ARG A 161 -1.67 -16.47 17.81
N ASP A 162 -1.94 -17.23 16.76
CA ASP A 162 -2.76 -16.76 15.65
C ASP A 162 -4.26 -16.83 16.01
N VAL A 163 -4.70 -17.89 16.70
CA VAL A 163 -6.03 -17.93 17.33
C VAL A 163 -6.22 -16.79 18.34
N LYS A 164 -5.17 -16.40 19.07
CA LYS A 164 -5.23 -15.21 19.95
C LYS A 164 -5.31 -13.89 19.17
N MET A 165 -4.79 -13.82 17.95
CA MET A 165 -4.90 -12.64 17.08
C MET A 165 -6.29 -12.55 16.44
N GLU A 166 -6.83 -13.64 15.88
CA GLU A 166 -8.21 -13.68 15.37
C GLU A 166 -9.24 -13.32 16.46
N ASN A 167 -9.09 -13.88 17.67
CA ASN A 167 -9.93 -13.54 18.81
C ASN A 167 -9.76 -12.09 19.31
N LEU A 168 -8.73 -11.37 18.86
CA LEU A 168 -8.51 -9.96 19.14
C LEU A 168 -9.10 -9.09 18.03
N LYS A 169 -8.93 -9.46 16.75
CA LYS A 169 -9.64 -8.87 15.60
C LYS A 169 -11.16 -8.88 15.82
N LYS A 170 -11.73 -10.06 16.11
CA LYS A 170 -13.15 -10.26 16.45
C LYS A 170 -13.66 -9.43 17.63
N LYS A 171 -12.77 -8.90 18.50
CA LYS A 171 -13.13 -8.03 19.64
C LYS A 171 -12.91 -6.55 19.39
N LEU A 172 -12.13 -6.20 18.38
CA LEU A 172 -11.76 -4.82 18.08
C LEU A 172 -12.56 -4.24 16.91
N ARG A 173 -13.31 -5.06 16.15
CA ARG A 173 -14.06 -4.66 14.94
C ARG A 173 -13.29 -3.62 14.12
N THR A 174 -12.03 -3.96 13.83
CA THR A 174 -11.25 -3.29 12.80
C THR A 174 -11.96 -3.47 11.46
N ASP A 175 -11.67 -2.60 10.49
CA ASP A 175 -12.46 -2.48 9.24
C ASP A 175 -12.38 -3.72 8.32
N ASP A 176 -11.64 -4.75 8.76
CA ASP A 176 -11.45 -6.12 8.26
C ASP A 176 -12.72 -6.81 7.70
N GLU A 177 -13.92 -6.50 8.20
CA GLU A 177 -15.17 -7.11 7.73
C GLU A 177 -15.70 -6.47 6.42
N ILE A 178 -15.14 -5.33 5.99
CA ILE A 178 -15.58 -4.63 4.77
C ILE A 178 -14.78 -5.10 3.55
N ASN A 179 -15.44 -5.87 2.69
CA ASN A 179 -14.92 -6.31 1.40
C ASN A 179 -14.96 -5.17 0.36
N TRP A 180 -14.07 -4.18 0.54
CA TRP A 180 -13.91 -3.03 -0.36
C TRP A 180 -13.49 -3.46 -1.78
N VAL A 181 -14.11 -2.84 -2.79
CA VAL A 181 -13.75 -3.05 -4.20
C VAL A 181 -12.46 -2.29 -4.54
N ASP A 182 -11.54 -2.94 -5.25
CA ASP A 182 -10.29 -2.35 -5.74
C ASP A 182 -10.58 -1.32 -6.83
N HIS A 183 -10.01 -0.11 -6.70
CA HIS A 183 -10.26 1.02 -7.60
C HIS A 183 -9.34 1.02 -8.82
N SER A 184 -8.25 0.24 -8.79
CA SER A 184 -7.27 0.12 -9.87
C SER A 184 -7.70 -0.86 -10.97
N LYS A 185 -8.64 -1.75 -10.66
CA LYS A 185 -9.15 -2.82 -11.54
C LYS A 185 -10.58 -2.52 -12.00
N THR A 186 -11.00 -3.16 -13.08
CA THR A 186 -12.42 -3.23 -13.50
C THR A 186 -13.23 -4.10 -12.54
N LEU A 187 -14.56 -4.08 -12.65
CA LEU A 187 -15.43 -4.99 -11.89
C LEU A 187 -15.23 -6.46 -12.28
N ARG A 188 -14.92 -6.73 -13.55
CA ARG A 188 -14.86 -8.10 -14.09
C ARG A 188 -13.56 -8.83 -13.74
N GLU A 189 -12.44 -8.13 -13.68
CA GLU A 189 -11.17 -8.65 -13.15
C GLU A 189 -11.25 -9.03 -11.66
N GLN A 190 -12.24 -8.48 -10.94
CA GLN A 190 -12.53 -8.79 -9.54
C GLN A 190 -13.63 -9.85 -9.37
N GLY A 191 -14.12 -10.43 -10.48
CA GLY A 191 -15.17 -11.45 -10.48
C GLY A 191 -16.53 -10.95 -9.97
N ILE A 192 -16.86 -9.67 -10.19
CA ILE A 192 -18.14 -9.07 -9.77
C ILE A 192 -19.15 -9.14 -10.93
N ASN A 193 -20.14 -10.01 -10.78
CA ASN A 193 -21.14 -10.32 -11.80
C ASN A 193 -22.23 -9.25 -11.93
N GLU A 194 -22.95 -9.25 -13.05
CA GLU A 194 -23.99 -8.25 -13.37
C GLU A 194 -25.24 -8.35 -12.48
N ASN A 195 -25.43 -9.50 -11.83
CA ASN A 195 -26.55 -9.73 -10.91
C ASN A 195 -26.28 -9.26 -9.47
N GLU A 196 -25.02 -9.06 -9.10
CA GLU A 196 -24.61 -8.71 -7.73
C GLU A 196 -25.00 -7.26 -7.37
N VAL A 197 -25.28 -7.04 -6.09
CA VAL A 197 -25.58 -5.72 -5.54
C VAL A 197 -24.37 -5.26 -4.73
N LEU A 198 -23.82 -4.09 -5.06
CA LEU A 198 -22.72 -3.48 -4.31
C LEU A 198 -23.26 -2.40 -3.39
N LEU A 199 -22.76 -2.32 -2.16
CA LEU A 199 -23.10 -1.27 -1.21
C LEU A 199 -22.20 -0.04 -1.44
N LEU A 200 -22.79 1.13 -1.62
CA LEU A 200 -22.06 2.40 -1.64
C LEU A 200 -21.79 2.86 -0.20
N ARG A 201 -20.51 3.02 0.17
CA ARG A 201 -20.09 3.43 1.51
C ARG A 201 -18.97 4.48 1.43
N ARG A 202 -18.96 5.43 2.37
CA ARG A 202 -17.86 6.40 2.52
C ARG A 202 -16.60 5.66 3.02
N LYS A 203 -15.50 5.81 2.30
CA LYS A 203 -14.19 5.17 2.55
C LYS A 203 -13.15 6.15 3.08
N TYR A 204 -13.17 7.40 2.62
CA TYR A 204 -12.21 8.43 3.03
C TYR A 204 -12.95 9.59 3.71
N PHE A 205 -12.46 9.99 4.88
CA PHE A 205 -13.02 11.08 5.68
C PHE A 205 -12.15 12.34 5.47
N PHE A 206 -12.33 13.02 4.33
CA PHE A 206 -11.52 14.18 3.98
C PHE A 206 -12.20 15.50 4.38
N SER A 207 -13.47 15.65 4.00
CA SER A 207 -14.26 16.89 4.05
C SER A 207 -15.43 16.75 5.04
N ASP A 208 -15.14 16.72 6.34
CA ASP A 208 -16.18 16.76 7.36
C ASP A 208 -16.57 18.21 7.66
N GLY A 209 -17.70 18.64 7.08
CA GLY A 209 -18.23 19.99 7.27
C GLY A 209 -18.53 20.36 8.73
N ASN A 210 -18.75 21.64 9.00
CA ASN A 210 -19.09 22.11 10.34
C ASN A 210 -20.43 21.49 10.80
N ILE A 211 -20.55 21.22 12.10
CA ILE A 211 -21.80 20.73 12.70
C ILE A 211 -22.76 21.92 12.76
N ASP A 212 -23.89 21.87 12.07
CA ASP A 212 -24.99 22.79 12.34
C ASP A 212 -25.78 22.28 13.55
N SER A 213 -25.86 23.07 14.61
CA SER A 213 -26.68 22.77 15.78
C SER A 213 -28.15 23.13 15.59
N GLN A 214 -28.51 23.84 14.50
CA GLN A 214 -29.88 24.21 14.17
C GLN A 214 -30.66 23.09 13.45
N ASP A 215 -29.99 22.06 12.92
CA ASP A 215 -30.65 20.87 12.36
C ASP A 215 -30.64 19.69 13.37
N PRO A 216 -31.73 19.45 14.11
CA PRO A 216 -31.82 18.36 15.07
C PRO A 216 -31.84 16.97 14.43
N ILE A 217 -32.20 16.85 13.13
CA ILE A 217 -32.25 15.57 12.41
C ILE A 217 -30.83 15.18 12.00
N GLN A 218 -30.10 16.10 11.36
CA GLN A 218 -28.70 15.88 10.97
C GLN A 218 -27.82 15.61 12.20
N LEU A 219 -27.99 16.40 13.28
CA LEU A 219 -27.27 16.20 14.52
C LEU A 219 -27.57 14.83 15.16
N ASN A 220 -28.84 14.40 15.15
CA ASN A 220 -29.21 13.09 15.69
C ASN A 220 -28.61 11.92 14.89
N LEU A 221 -28.60 12.01 13.56
CA LEU A 221 -27.98 11.00 12.70
C LEU A 221 -26.48 10.88 12.97
N LEU A 222 -25.78 12.01 13.06
CA LEU A 222 -24.34 12.06 13.32
C LEU A 222 -24.00 11.58 14.75
N TYR A 223 -24.84 11.91 15.74
CA TYR A 223 -24.73 11.37 17.10
C TYR A 223 -24.85 9.84 17.12
N VAL A 224 -25.86 9.27 16.45
CA VAL A 224 -26.05 7.82 16.38
C VAL A 224 -24.85 7.15 15.73
N GLN A 225 -24.34 7.69 14.62
CA GLN A 225 -23.15 7.16 13.96
C GLN A 225 -21.93 7.17 14.90
N CYS A 226 -21.55 8.32 15.47
CA CYS A 226 -20.39 8.41 16.37
C CYS A 226 -20.54 7.50 17.60
N ARG A 227 -21.75 7.39 18.15
CA ARG A 227 -22.04 6.50 19.28
C ARG A 227 -21.82 5.04 18.90
N ASP A 228 -22.35 4.61 17.77
CA ASP A 228 -22.28 3.21 17.34
C ASP A 228 -20.86 2.84 16.90
N ASP A 229 -20.13 3.73 16.23
CA ASP A 229 -18.72 3.54 15.89
C ASP A 229 -17.85 3.34 17.15
N ILE A 230 -18.10 4.11 18.22
CA ILE A 230 -17.41 3.99 19.50
C ILE A 230 -17.78 2.69 20.22
N ILE A 231 -19.07 2.37 20.39
CA ILE A 231 -19.53 1.17 21.12
C ILE A 231 -19.09 -0.12 20.39
N ASN A 232 -19.18 -0.15 19.07
CA ASN A 232 -18.74 -1.29 18.27
C ASN A 232 -17.21 -1.47 18.28
N GLY A 233 -16.46 -0.42 18.61
CA GLY A 233 -15.00 -0.41 18.70
C GLY A 233 -14.27 0.04 17.44
N THR A 234 -15.01 0.31 16.36
CA THR A 234 -14.53 0.80 15.05
C THR A 234 -13.89 2.18 15.17
N HIS A 235 -14.34 3.02 16.11
CA HIS A 235 -13.62 4.21 16.60
C HIS A 235 -12.97 3.89 17.96
N PRO A 236 -11.67 3.53 18.02
CA PRO A 236 -11.00 3.20 19.26
C PRO A 236 -10.76 4.46 20.11
N VAL A 237 -11.30 4.43 21.32
CA VAL A 237 -11.15 5.48 22.33
C VAL A 237 -10.51 4.90 23.60
N THR A 238 -9.87 5.75 24.40
CA THR A 238 -9.33 5.33 25.71
C THR A 238 -10.46 4.98 26.68
N GLN A 239 -10.15 4.21 27.73
CA GLN A 239 -11.15 3.86 28.77
C GLN A 239 -11.79 5.11 29.40
N ASP A 240 -11.01 6.19 29.57
CA ASP A 240 -11.48 7.42 30.18
C ASP A 240 -12.48 8.15 29.27
N LYS A 241 -12.13 8.32 27.98
CA LYS A 241 -13.04 8.87 26.97
C LYS A 241 -14.29 8.01 26.79
N ALA A 242 -14.19 6.68 26.86
CA ALA A 242 -15.37 5.81 26.86
C ALA A 242 -16.32 6.08 28.05
N CYS A 243 -15.79 6.41 29.24
CA CYS A 243 -16.61 6.80 30.39
C CYS A 243 -17.28 8.17 30.20
N GLU A 244 -16.57 9.10 29.56
CA GLU A 244 -17.09 10.44 29.23
C GLU A 244 -18.23 10.36 28.21
N PHE A 245 -18.04 9.65 27.09
CA PHE A 245 -19.09 9.39 26.10
C PHE A 245 -20.30 8.68 26.71
N ALA A 246 -20.09 7.64 27.52
CA ALA A 246 -21.17 6.98 28.24
C ALA A 246 -21.93 7.94 29.19
N GLY A 247 -21.22 8.88 29.84
CA GLY A 247 -21.83 9.91 30.70
C GLY A 247 -22.66 10.92 29.91
N ILE A 248 -22.20 11.35 28.73
CA ILE A 248 -22.98 12.19 27.81
C ILE A 248 -24.21 11.42 27.29
N GLN A 249 -24.05 10.14 26.93
CA GLN A 249 -25.15 9.28 26.50
C GLN A 249 -26.20 9.07 27.61
N CYS A 250 -25.79 9.00 28.89
CA CYS A 250 -26.73 8.97 30.01
C CYS A 250 -27.56 10.27 30.10
N GLN A 251 -26.96 11.44 29.83
CA GLN A 251 -27.69 12.70 29.76
C GLN A 251 -28.69 12.71 28.58
N VAL A 252 -28.30 12.19 27.41
CA VAL A 252 -29.18 12.05 26.24
C VAL A 252 -30.37 11.11 26.51
N GLN A 253 -30.14 9.97 27.15
CA GLN A 253 -31.19 8.95 27.34
C GLN A 253 -32.06 9.15 28.60
N PHE A 254 -31.52 9.73 29.67
CA PHE A 254 -32.19 9.78 30.98
C PHE A 254 -32.42 11.19 31.53
N GLY A 255 -31.90 12.23 30.86
CA GLY A 255 -31.84 13.58 31.40
C GLY A 255 -30.90 13.67 32.60
N ASP A 256 -31.13 14.65 33.48
CA ASP A 256 -30.24 14.96 34.60
C ASP A 256 -29.97 13.79 35.55
N TYR A 257 -28.76 13.77 36.11
CA TYR A 257 -28.34 12.71 37.02
C TYR A 257 -29.09 12.77 38.37
N ASN A 258 -29.67 11.64 38.80
CA ASN A 258 -30.42 11.53 40.06
C ASN A 258 -29.85 10.39 40.94
N GLU A 259 -29.30 10.74 42.11
CA GLU A 259 -28.71 9.77 43.07
C GLU A 259 -29.68 8.70 43.58
N GLY A 260 -30.98 8.97 43.59
CA GLY A 260 -32.01 8.01 43.97
C GLY A 260 -32.17 6.88 42.96
N ARG A 261 -32.06 7.19 41.66
CA ARG A 261 -32.33 6.31 40.51
C ARG A 261 -31.06 5.71 39.90
N HIS A 262 -30.05 6.54 39.67
CA HIS A 262 -28.83 6.19 38.92
C HIS A 262 -27.77 5.61 39.87
N LYS A 263 -28.02 4.37 40.30
CA LYS A 263 -27.19 3.56 41.20
C LYS A 263 -26.53 2.40 40.44
N PRO A 264 -25.45 1.78 40.98
CA PRO A 264 -24.81 0.65 40.33
C PRO A 264 -25.78 -0.50 40.03
N GLY A 265 -25.74 -1.03 38.81
CA GLY A 265 -26.71 -1.99 38.27
C GLY A 265 -27.92 -1.36 37.56
N PHE A 266 -27.91 -0.05 37.31
CA PHE A 266 -28.97 0.64 36.55
C PHE A 266 -28.70 0.61 35.04
N LEU A 267 -27.43 0.65 34.60
CA LEU A 267 -27.06 0.67 33.18
C LEU A 267 -26.77 -0.75 32.67
N ASP A 268 -27.32 -1.14 31.50
CA ASP A 268 -26.69 -2.21 30.72
C ASP A 268 -25.46 -1.65 30.01
N LEU A 269 -24.29 -1.91 30.59
CA LEU A 269 -23.00 -1.45 30.10
C LEU A 269 -22.71 -1.85 28.63
N ARG A 270 -23.42 -2.83 28.06
CA ARG A 270 -23.30 -3.21 26.64
C ARG A 270 -23.77 -2.11 25.68
N GLU A 271 -24.73 -1.29 26.10
CA GLU A 271 -25.31 -0.22 25.28
C GLU A 271 -24.54 1.11 25.42
N PHE A 272 -23.52 1.18 26.28
CA PHE A 272 -22.81 2.42 26.61
C PHE A 272 -21.28 2.33 26.44
N LEU A 273 -20.70 1.12 26.35
CA LEU A 273 -19.26 0.93 26.34
C LEU A 273 -18.80 -0.09 25.30
N PRO A 274 -17.59 0.11 24.72
CA PRO A 274 -16.89 -0.92 23.96
C PRO A 274 -16.76 -2.23 24.76
N HIS A 275 -16.90 -3.37 24.08
CA HIS A 275 -16.88 -4.69 24.71
C HIS A 275 -15.59 -4.99 25.51
N SER A 276 -14.49 -4.30 25.20
CA SER A 276 -13.23 -4.33 25.95
C SER A 276 -13.32 -3.74 27.36
N TYR A 277 -14.22 -2.79 27.62
CA TYR A 277 -14.28 -2.03 28.88
C TYR A 277 -15.42 -2.44 29.82
N ILE A 278 -16.43 -3.18 29.34
CA ILE A 278 -17.57 -3.68 30.14
C ILE A 278 -17.12 -4.43 31.42
N LYS A 279 -16.01 -5.18 31.35
CA LYS A 279 -15.51 -6.01 32.47
C LYS A 279 -14.64 -5.25 33.47
N VAL A 280 -14.46 -3.93 33.32
CA VAL A 280 -13.64 -3.12 34.23
C VAL A 280 -14.39 -2.83 35.53
N LYS A 281 -13.81 -3.21 36.67
CA LYS A 281 -14.42 -2.99 37.99
C LYS A 281 -14.62 -1.49 38.26
N GLY A 282 -15.83 -1.12 38.66
CA GLY A 282 -16.18 0.26 39.03
C GLY A 282 -16.37 1.21 37.84
N ILE A 283 -16.43 0.71 36.60
CA ILE A 283 -16.60 1.53 35.40
C ILE A 283 -17.90 2.35 35.44
N GLU A 284 -19.02 1.75 35.87
CA GLU A 284 -20.33 2.40 35.98
C GLU A 284 -20.31 3.63 36.92
N LYS A 285 -19.53 3.57 38.01
CA LYS A 285 -19.34 4.72 38.91
C LYS A 285 -18.61 5.88 38.22
N LYS A 286 -17.68 5.59 37.29
CA LYS A 286 -17.06 6.64 36.46
C LYS A 286 -18.08 7.26 35.50
N ILE A 287 -18.89 6.43 34.83
CA ILE A 287 -19.96 6.91 33.93
C ILE A 287 -20.88 7.89 34.66
N PHE A 288 -21.35 7.55 35.86
CA PHE A 288 -22.20 8.44 36.65
C PHE A 288 -21.48 9.71 37.13
N ASN A 289 -20.17 9.69 37.35
CA ASN A 289 -19.41 10.91 37.62
C ASN A 289 -19.39 11.85 36.40
N HIS A 290 -19.24 11.34 35.17
CA HIS A 290 -19.35 12.15 33.96
C HIS A 290 -20.79 12.61 33.69
N HIS A 291 -21.79 11.76 33.94
CA HIS A 291 -23.20 12.13 33.84
C HIS A 291 -23.53 13.34 34.74
N LYS A 292 -23.05 13.35 35.99
CA LYS A 292 -23.15 14.51 36.89
C LYS A 292 -22.63 15.82 36.29
N MET A 293 -21.53 15.76 35.50
CA MET A 293 -20.91 16.93 34.85
C MET A 293 -21.73 17.49 33.67
N HIS A 294 -22.83 16.84 33.28
CA HIS A 294 -23.68 17.24 32.17
C HIS A 294 -25.14 17.53 32.56
N SER A 295 -25.47 17.46 33.86
CA SER A 295 -26.76 17.90 34.39
C SER A 295 -27.05 19.37 34.01
N GLY A 296 -28.29 19.68 33.66
CA GLY A 296 -28.73 20.97 33.16
C GLY A 296 -28.55 21.18 31.65
N LYS A 297 -27.93 20.24 30.91
CA LYS A 297 -27.87 20.28 29.45
C LYS A 297 -29.11 19.64 28.82
N SER A 298 -29.64 20.23 27.75
CA SER A 298 -30.71 19.60 26.97
C SER A 298 -30.20 18.35 26.23
N GLU A 299 -31.14 17.52 25.75
CA GLU A 299 -30.82 16.37 24.90
C GLU A 299 -30.04 16.80 23.64
N LEU A 300 -30.42 17.94 23.04
CA LEU A 300 -29.78 18.49 21.85
C LEU A 300 -28.34 18.93 22.14
N ASP A 301 -28.12 19.65 23.23
CA ASP A 301 -26.78 20.10 23.65
C ASP A 301 -25.88 18.92 24.02
N ALA A 302 -26.45 17.87 24.61
CA ALA A 302 -25.73 16.64 24.93
C ALA A 302 -25.33 15.88 23.66
N LYS A 303 -26.22 15.76 22.66
CA LYS A 303 -25.87 15.19 21.34
C LYS A 303 -24.80 16.02 20.62
N PHE A 304 -24.95 17.34 20.59
CA PHE A 304 -23.94 18.25 20.03
C PHE A 304 -22.59 18.04 20.70
N ARG A 305 -22.56 18.02 22.04
CA ARG A 305 -21.31 17.80 22.77
C ARG A 305 -20.70 16.41 22.53
N TYR A 306 -21.52 15.37 22.39
CA TYR A 306 -21.02 14.03 22.05
C TYR A 306 -20.28 14.05 20.71
N VAL A 307 -20.89 14.64 19.69
CA VAL A 307 -20.32 14.72 18.33
C VAL A 307 -19.09 15.63 18.29
N GLU A 308 -19.14 16.80 18.93
CA GLU A 308 -18.01 17.72 19.07
C GLU A 308 -16.80 17.03 19.71
N GLU A 309 -17.02 16.35 20.85
CA GLU A 309 -15.98 15.64 21.58
C GLU A 309 -15.42 14.47 20.75
N ALA A 310 -16.27 13.70 20.08
CA ALA A 310 -15.86 12.60 19.19
C ALA A 310 -14.98 13.12 18.04
N ARG A 311 -15.40 14.19 17.36
CA ARG A 311 -14.67 14.82 16.24
C ARG A 311 -13.36 15.48 16.66
N SER A 312 -13.24 15.90 17.92
CA SER A 312 -11.99 16.47 18.47
C SER A 312 -10.87 15.44 18.65
N LEU A 313 -11.21 14.14 18.68
CA LEU A 313 -10.22 13.08 18.90
C LEU A 313 -9.34 12.88 17.67
N LYS A 314 -8.03 12.77 17.89
CA LYS A 314 -7.06 12.38 16.84
C LYS A 314 -7.31 10.98 16.25
N THR A 315 -8.24 10.20 16.81
CA THR A 315 -8.65 8.87 16.34
C THR A 315 -9.96 8.90 15.55
N TYR A 316 -10.58 10.06 15.36
CA TYR A 316 -11.77 10.25 14.54
C TYR A 316 -11.42 10.31 13.04
N GLY A 317 -12.26 9.71 12.19
CA GLY A 317 -12.00 9.61 10.74
C GLY A 317 -10.80 8.74 10.37
N VAL A 318 -10.39 7.83 11.27
CA VAL A 318 -9.18 7.01 11.14
C VAL A 318 -9.55 5.54 10.91
N THR A 319 -9.03 4.94 9.84
CA THR A 319 -9.16 3.49 9.61
C THR A 319 -8.09 2.77 10.41
N PHE A 320 -8.51 1.82 11.26
CA PHE A 320 -7.59 1.07 12.13
C PHE A 320 -7.42 -0.39 11.70
N PHE A 321 -6.17 -0.85 11.72
CA PHE A 321 -5.74 -2.22 11.42
C PHE A 321 -5.01 -2.83 12.60
N LEU A 322 -5.26 -4.10 12.90
CA LEU A 322 -4.54 -4.83 13.96
C LEU A 322 -3.26 -5.45 13.41
N VAL A 323 -2.11 -4.92 13.82
CA VAL A 323 -0.78 -5.35 13.36
C VAL A 323 0.06 -5.96 14.49
N LYS A 324 1.04 -6.79 14.15
CA LYS A 324 2.02 -7.36 15.09
C LYS A 324 3.40 -6.73 14.86
N GLU A 325 3.93 -6.02 15.85
CA GLU A 325 5.29 -5.46 15.81
C GLU A 325 6.32 -6.36 16.51
N LYS A 326 7.56 -6.42 16.00
CA LYS A 326 8.70 -7.04 16.71
C LYS A 326 9.34 -6.02 17.67
N MET A 327 9.33 -6.31 18.96
CA MET A 327 9.88 -5.38 19.97
C MET A 327 11.41 -5.38 19.97
N LYS A 328 12.07 -4.22 19.81
CA LYS A 328 13.56 -4.12 19.73
C LYS A 328 14.32 -4.81 20.89
N ARG A 329 13.75 -4.87 22.09
CA ARG A 329 14.38 -5.45 23.31
C ARG A 329 13.95 -6.89 23.63
N ARG A 330 12.98 -7.48 22.91
CA ARG A 330 12.49 -8.84 23.14
C ARG A 330 12.02 -9.46 21.82
N ASN A 331 12.45 -10.68 21.49
CA ASN A 331 11.95 -11.46 20.34
C ASN A 331 10.50 -11.95 20.55
N LYS A 332 9.60 -11.03 20.89
CA LYS A 332 8.16 -11.21 21.07
C LYS A 332 7.44 -10.22 20.16
N LEU A 333 6.47 -10.75 19.43
CA LEU A 333 5.51 -9.97 18.67
C LEU A 333 4.48 -9.37 19.64
N VAL A 334 4.23 -8.06 19.51
CA VAL A 334 3.29 -7.30 20.34
C VAL A 334 2.17 -6.79 19.43
N PRO A 335 0.88 -7.05 19.75
CA PRO A 335 -0.23 -6.49 18.98
C PRO A 335 -0.26 -4.97 19.15
N ARG A 336 -0.59 -4.27 18.07
CA ARG A 336 -0.70 -2.82 18.01
C ARG A 336 -1.79 -2.42 17.03
N LEU A 337 -2.40 -1.27 17.26
CA LEU A 337 -3.32 -0.68 16.29
C LEU A 337 -2.54 0.32 15.42
N LEU A 338 -2.59 0.11 14.11
CA LEU A 338 -2.11 1.04 13.10
C LEU A 338 -3.30 1.82 12.55
N GLY A 339 -3.35 3.12 12.78
CA GLY A 339 -4.35 4.02 12.20
C GLY A 339 -3.81 4.68 10.95
N VAL A 340 -4.63 4.81 9.90
CA VAL A 340 -4.32 5.62 8.72
C VAL A 340 -5.38 6.71 8.59
N THR A 341 -4.92 7.94 8.40
CA THR A 341 -5.73 9.17 8.34
C THR A 341 -5.33 9.97 7.11
N LYS A 342 -6.12 10.97 6.73
CA LYS A 342 -5.77 11.87 5.63
C LYS A 342 -4.43 12.60 5.87
N ASP A 343 -4.10 12.97 7.11
CA ASP A 343 -2.92 13.80 7.41
C ASP A 343 -1.73 12.98 7.97
N SER A 344 -1.96 11.75 8.43
CA SER A 344 -0.99 11.00 9.25
C SER A 344 -1.23 9.49 9.35
N VAL A 345 -0.17 8.76 9.65
CA VAL A 345 -0.20 7.38 10.15
C VAL A 345 -0.02 7.40 11.67
N LEU A 346 -0.86 6.68 12.39
CA LEU A 346 -0.89 6.61 13.85
C LEU A 346 -0.54 5.21 14.35
N ARG A 347 0.16 5.13 15.48
CA ARG A 347 0.48 3.87 16.17
C ARG A 347 -0.06 3.93 17.59
N LEU A 348 -1.06 3.12 17.90
CA LEU A 348 -1.77 3.13 19.19
C LEU A 348 -1.54 1.83 19.97
N ASP A 349 -1.42 1.92 21.29
CA ASP A 349 -1.44 0.70 22.10
C ASP A 349 -2.76 -0.05 21.98
N GLU A 350 -2.70 -1.37 21.83
CA GLU A 350 -3.90 -2.20 21.67
C GLU A 350 -4.82 -2.15 22.89
N LYS A 351 -4.28 -1.97 24.10
CA LYS A 351 -5.07 -2.01 25.34
C LYS A 351 -5.51 -0.63 25.81
N THR A 352 -4.55 0.30 25.93
CA THR A 352 -4.86 1.64 26.46
C THR A 352 -5.50 2.54 25.40
N LYS A 353 -5.34 2.21 24.11
CA LYS A 353 -5.73 3.03 22.95
C LYS A 353 -5.02 4.39 22.88
N GLU A 354 -3.93 4.56 23.65
CA GLU A 354 -3.10 5.76 23.62
C GLU A 354 -2.22 5.79 22.38
N ILE A 355 -2.06 6.97 21.78
CA ILE A 355 -1.19 7.19 20.62
C ILE A 355 0.27 7.19 21.07
N LEU A 356 1.02 6.15 20.67
CA LEU A 356 2.44 5.96 20.97
C LEU A 356 3.36 6.71 20.00
N LYS A 357 2.93 6.86 18.73
CA LYS A 357 3.64 7.64 17.72
C LYS A 357 2.67 8.10 16.62
N THR A 358 2.96 9.26 16.05
CA THR A 358 2.30 9.83 14.87
C THR A 358 3.39 10.15 13.85
N TRP A 359 3.16 9.80 12.59
CA TRP A 359 3.98 10.21 11.45
C TRP A 359 3.09 10.95 10.46
N PRO A 360 3.40 12.19 10.03
CA PRO A 360 2.64 12.85 8.98
C PRO A 360 2.68 12.03 7.69
N LEU A 361 1.58 11.99 6.93
CA LEU A 361 1.50 11.18 5.70
C LEU A 361 2.49 11.68 4.64
N THR A 362 2.79 12.99 4.65
CA THR A 362 3.83 13.64 3.85
C THR A 362 5.26 13.15 4.13
N THR A 363 5.52 12.49 5.26
CA THR A 363 6.84 11.88 5.56
C THR A 363 6.96 10.45 5.04
N VAL A 364 5.88 9.82 4.59
CA VAL A 364 5.93 8.46 4.03
C VAL A 364 6.56 8.53 2.64
N ARG A 365 7.79 8.00 2.53
CA ARG A 365 8.55 8.00 1.27
C ARG A 365 8.21 6.80 0.40
N ARG A 366 8.08 5.62 1.01
CA ARG A 366 7.77 4.34 0.33
C ARG A 366 7.02 3.41 1.27
N TRP A 367 6.26 2.49 0.69
CA TRP A 367 5.67 1.35 1.40
C TRP A 367 5.87 0.07 0.60
N ALA A 368 6.05 -1.04 1.30
CA ALA A 368 6.13 -2.37 0.70
C ALA A 368 5.12 -3.29 1.40
N ALA A 369 4.25 -3.92 0.63
CA ALA A 369 3.27 -4.89 1.11
C ALA A 369 3.64 -6.30 0.65
N SER A 370 3.38 -7.27 1.50
CA SER A 370 3.49 -8.70 1.23
C SER A 370 2.37 -9.42 2.00
N PRO A 371 1.99 -10.67 1.65
CA PRO A 371 0.78 -11.31 2.20
C PRO A 371 0.70 -11.43 3.73
N ASN A 372 1.83 -11.36 4.44
CA ASN A 372 1.89 -11.45 5.91
C ASN A 372 2.66 -10.30 6.58
N THR A 373 3.18 -9.33 5.81
CA THR A 373 4.07 -8.28 6.30
C THR A 373 3.91 -7.00 5.50
N CYS A 374 3.96 -5.85 6.17
CA CYS A 374 4.09 -4.56 5.51
C CYS A 374 5.18 -3.73 6.20
N THR A 375 5.88 -2.92 5.41
CA THR A 375 6.96 -2.06 5.86
C THR A 375 6.70 -0.64 5.35
N LEU A 376 6.73 0.33 6.26
CA LEU A 376 6.71 1.75 5.93
C LEU A 376 8.12 2.34 6.03
N ASP A 377 8.50 3.11 5.02
CA ASP A 377 9.72 3.91 4.96
C ASP A 377 9.35 5.39 5.07
N PHE A 378 9.96 6.09 6.02
CA PHE A 378 9.78 7.52 6.23
C PHE A 378 10.99 8.35 5.75
N GLY A 379 11.95 7.73 5.05
CA GLY A 379 13.17 8.35 4.58
C GLY A 379 13.92 9.09 5.69
N ASP A 380 14.38 10.30 5.39
CA ASP A 380 15.23 11.10 6.27
C ASP A 380 14.51 11.56 7.57
N TYR A 381 13.20 11.33 7.68
CA TYR A 381 12.41 11.57 8.91
C TYR A 381 12.48 10.40 9.92
N SER A 382 13.12 9.28 9.58
CA SER A 382 13.33 8.13 10.48
C SER A 382 14.45 7.23 9.97
N ASP A 383 15.57 7.15 10.70
CA ASP A 383 16.74 6.28 10.39
C ASP A 383 16.42 4.76 10.27
N GLN A 384 15.17 4.36 10.51
CA GLN A 384 14.74 2.97 10.50
C GLN A 384 13.34 2.83 9.90
N TYR A 385 13.23 1.86 8.99
CA TYR A 385 11.99 1.28 8.52
C TYR A 385 11.09 0.84 9.69
N TYR A 386 9.78 0.89 9.46
CA TYR A 386 8.77 0.38 10.40
C TYR A 386 8.09 -0.88 9.83
N PRO A 387 8.68 -2.08 10.05
CA PRO A 387 8.09 -3.35 9.65
C PRO A 387 7.09 -3.87 10.68
N PHE A 388 5.95 -4.36 10.21
CA PHE A 388 4.93 -5.02 11.01
C PHE A 388 4.32 -6.21 10.25
N GLN A 389 3.83 -7.21 10.99
CA GLN A 389 3.14 -8.35 10.40
C GLN A 389 1.64 -8.12 10.41
N THR A 390 0.99 -8.37 9.27
CA THR A 390 -0.46 -8.27 9.07
C THR A 390 -0.85 -9.00 7.78
N THR A 391 -2.09 -9.50 7.74
CA THR A 391 -2.74 -10.03 6.54
C THR A 391 -3.30 -8.92 5.63
N GLU A 392 -3.54 -7.71 6.16
CA GLU A 392 -4.09 -6.56 5.41
C GLU A 392 -3.01 -5.67 4.76
N GLY A 393 -1.80 -6.19 4.52
CA GLY A 393 -0.68 -5.38 4.00
C GLY A 393 -1.02 -4.61 2.72
N GLU A 394 -1.77 -5.25 1.81
CA GLU A 394 -2.25 -4.64 0.57
C GLU A 394 -3.33 -3.59 0.82
N GLN A 395 -4.31 -3.84 1.69
CA GLN A 395 -5.37 -2.88 2.00
C GLN A 395 -4.82 -1.60 2.64
N ILE A 396 -3.86 -1.74 3.57
CA ILE A 396 -3.15 -0.62 4.21
C ILE A 396 -2.39 0.19 3.16
N ALA A 397 -1.67 -0.49 2.25
CA ALA A 397 -0.93 0.15 1.17
C ALA A 397 -1.87 0.90 0.19
N GLN A 398 -2.98 0.30 -0.21
CA GLN A 398 -4.00 0.94 -1.06
C GLN A 398 -4.65 2.15 -0.39
N LEU A 399 -4.92 2.09 0.92
CA LEU A 399 -5.51 3.20 1.66
C LEU A 399 -4.53 4.38 1.80
N ILE A 400 -3.25 4.10 2.10
CA ILE A 400 -2.18 5.12 2.14
C ILE A 400 -2.02 5.76 0.75
N ALA A 401 -1.95 4.95 -0.31
CA ALA A 401 -1.85 5.42 -1.69
C ALA A 401 -3.04 6.33 -2.05
N GLY A 402 -4.27 5.92 -1.72
CA GLY A 402 -5.49 6.69 -1.98
C GLY A 402 -5.51 8.05 -1.28
N TYR A 403 -5.11 8.13 -0.01
CA TYR A 403 -5.01 9.41 0.69
C TYR A 403 -3.93 10.32 0.07
N ILE A 404 -2.76 9.78 -0.28
CA ILE A 404 -1.69 10.53 -0.95
C ILE A 404 -2.15 11.04 -2.32
N ASP A 405 -2.84 10.21 -3.11
CA ASP A 405 -3.41 10.60 -4.40
C ASP A 405 -4.42 11.74 -4.26
N ILE A 406 -5.32 11.70 -3.27
CA ILE A 406 -6.31 12.76 -3.02
C ILE A 406 -5.60 14.07 -2.65
N ILE A 407 -4.58 14.02 -1.78
CA ILE A 407 -3.77 15.19 -1.42
C ILE A 407 -3.07 15.76 -2.65
N LEU A 408 -2.38 14.94 -3.44
CA LEU A 408 -1.66 15.37 -4.63
C LEU A 408 -2.59 15.91 -5.73
N ARG A 409 -3.83 15.41 -5.83
CA ARG A 409 -4.85 15.95 -6.74
C ARG A 409 -5.32 17.32 -6.28
N LYS A 410 -5.66 17.49 -4.99
CA LYS A 410 -6.10 18.77 -4.42
C LYS A 410 -4.99 19.82 -4.30
N GLN A 411 -3.72 19.42 -4.22
CA GLN A 411 -2.56 20.33 -4.24
C GLN A 411 -2.16 20.79 -5.64
N ARG A 412 -2.69 20.20 -6.72
CA ARG A 412 -2.56 20.82 -8.04
C ARG A 412 -3.37 22.11 -8.00
N PRO A 413 -2.78 23.30 -8.23
CA PRO A 413 -3.59 24.48 -8.50
C PRO A 413 -4.48 24.16 -9.70
N VAL A 414 -5.69 24.74 -9.73
CA VAL A 414 -6.63 24.62 -10.87
C VAL A 414 -6.09 25.43 -12.04
N GLY A 415 -4.96 24.97 -12.58
CA GLY A 415 -4.27 25.50 -13.74
C GLY A 415 -5.02 25.10 -14.99
N HIS A 416 -6.11 25.81 -15.25
CA HIS A 416 -6.63 26.14 -16.58
C HIS A 416 -6.44 25.03 -17.64
N ILE A 417 -7.04 23.86 -17.41
CA ILE A 417 -7.25 22.87 -18.48
C ILE A 417 -8.40 23.40 -19.31
N GLY A 418 -8.09 23.92 -20.50
CA GLY A 418 -9.06 24.55 -21.37
C GLY A 418 -10.18 23.60 -21.77
N ILE A 419 -11.39 23.90 -21.29
CA ILE A 419 -12.66 23.46 -21.88
C ILE A 419 -13.49 24.73 -22.02
N GLU A 420 -13.73 25.14 -23.26
CA GLU A 420 -14.60 26.28 -23.55
C GLU A 420 -16.05 25.91 -23.19
N GLY A 421 -16.70 26.77 -22.39
CA GLY A 421 -18.16 26.76 -22.20
C GLY A 421 -18.71 25.77 -21.17
N ASP A 422 -18.68 26.15 -19.89
CA ASP A 422 -19.95 26.42 -19.17
C ASP A 422 -19.69 27.40 -18.01
N GLU A 423 -20.50 28.45 -17.89
CA GLU A 423 -20.31 29.51 -16.89
C GLU A 423 -21.19 29.26 -15.65
N GLY A 424 -20.57 29.13 -14.47
CA GLY A 424 -21.25 29.46 -13.21
C GLY A 424 -21.23 28.41 -12.10
N LEU A 425 -20.06 28.13 -11.52
CA LEU A 425 -19.95 27.75 -10.10
C LEU A 425 -18.74 28.44 -9.45
N ALA A 426 -18.96 29.66 -8.95
CA ALA A 426 -18.02 30.32 -8.04
C ALA A 426 -18.14 29.70 -6.64
N LEU A 427 -17.32 28.67 -6.36
CA LEU A 427 -17.12 28.17 -5.00
C LEU A 427 -16.04 29.02 -4.33
N GLN A 428 -16.49 29.92 -3.46
CA GLN A 428 -15.65 30.70 -2.55
C GLN A 428 -15.09 29.77 -1.46
N GLU A 429 -13.80 29.43 -1.53
CA GLU A 429 -13.09 28.87 -0.38
C GLU A 429 -12.52 30.01 0.48
N ASP A 430 -13.18 30.25 1.63
CA ASP A 430 -12.72 31.19 2.66
C ASP A 430 -11.47 30.67 3.38
N ASN A 431 -10.31 30.76 2.70
CA ASN A 431 -9.00 30.67 3.34
C ASN A 431 -8.73 31.97 4.13
N VAL A 432 -9.28 32.04 5.35
CA VAL A 432 -8.94 33.12 6.31
C VAL A 432 -7.53 32.90 6.84
N VAL A 433 -6.54 33.36 6.07
CA VAL A 433 -5.17 33.52 6.53
C VAL A 433 -5.13 34.67 7.56
N PRO A 434 -4.51 34.53 8.73
CA PRO A 434 -4.36 35.63 9.67
C PRO A 434 -3.52 36.75 9.04
N MET A 435 -4.18 37.85 8.69
CA MET A 435 -3.58 39.00 8.00
C MET A 435 -2.57 39.71 8.91
N THR A 436 -1.29 39.67 8.55
CA THR A 436 -0.30 40.59 9.09
C THR A 436 -0.61 42.00 8.58
N PRO A 437 -0.84 43.01 9.46
CA PRO A 437 -1.22 44.35 9.02
C PRO A 437 -0.05 45.06 8.35
N ASN A 438 -0.08 45.15 7.02
CA ASN A 438 0.81 46.04 6.27
C ASN A 438 0.36 47.49 6.49
N ILE A 439 1.07 48.18 7.39
CA ILE A 439 0.93 49.62 7.58
C ILE A 439 1.52 50.32 6.35
N ILE A 440 0.66 50.94 5.55
CA ILE A 440 1.08 51.85 4.48
C ILE A 440 1.43 53.20 5.12
N GLN A 441 2.72 53.46 5.29
CA GLN A 441 3.23 54.81 5.54
C GLN A 441 3.79 55.37 4.23
N HIS A 442 3.02 56.28 3.63
CA HIS A 442 3.56 57.21 2.63
C HIS A 442 4.48 58.21 3.35
N TRP A 443 5.69 58.42 2.83
CA TRP A 443 6.36 59.72 2.90
C TRP A 443 7.32 59.87 1.71
N ASP A 444 7.51 61.12 1.29
CA ASP A 444 8.11 61.48 0.01
C ASP A 444 9.65 61.45 0.01
N ASN A 445 10.23 61.30 -1.19
CA ASN A 445 11.63 61.65 -1.43
C ASN A 445 11.84 63.15 -1.13
N HIS A 446 12.82 63.51 -0.29
CA HIS A 446 13.76 64.60 -0.60
C HIS A 446 14.96 64.64 0.37
N GLU A 447 16.09 65.07 -0.19
CA GLU A 447 17.30 65.66 0.43
C GLU A 447 18.36 64.78 1.17
N ALA A 448 19.57 64.96 0.63
CA ALA A 448 20.89 64.44 0.99
C ALA A 448 21.39 64.69 2.43
N GLN A 449 22.33 63.87 2.91
CA GLN A 449 23.75 64.28 3.00
C GLN A 449 24.73 63.17 3.49
N HIS A 450 25.94 63.23 2.90
CA HIS A 450 27.26 62.75 3.35
C HIS A 450 27.62 61.26 3.54
N LEU A 451 28.81 60.93 3.02
CA LEU A 451 29.57 59.68 3.24
C LEU A 451 30.65 59.88 4.31
N GLU A 452 31.10 58.77 4.91
CA GLU A 452 32.47 58.61 5.40
C GLU A 452 33.17 57.41 4.72
N GLN A 453 34.45 57.61 4.41
CA GLN A 453 35.48 56.65 3.96
C GLN A 453 35.97 55.79 5.15
N GLU A 454 36.78 54.71 5.12
CA GLU A 454 37.47 53.87 4.12
C GLU A 454 37.95 52.56 4.84
N SER A 455 38.66 51.56 4.29
CA SER A 455 39.20 51.24 2.95
C SER A 455 39.28 49.70 2.80
N ILE A 456 39.73 49.17 1.64
CA ILE A 456 39.98 47.72 1.45
C ILE A 456 41.26 47.47 0.66
N SER A 457 42.33 47.02 1.34
CA SER A 457 43.64 46.76 0.71
C SER A 457 44.38 45.54 1.32
N ARG A 458 44.12 44.36 0.73
CA ARG A 458 45.04 43.39 0.05
C ARG A 458 46.46 43.10 0.65
N PRO A 459 47.16 41.99 0.28
CA PRO A 459 46.88 40.96 -0.74
C PRO A 459 47.11 39.48 -0.28
N ALA A 460 46.92 38.54 -1.20
CA ALA A 460 47.45 37.17 -1.13
C ALA A 460 48.63 36.98 -2.12
N ILE A 461 49.48 35.94 -1.94
CA ILE A 461 50.25 35.18 -2.98
C ILE A 461 51.18 34.12 -2.31
N ILE A 462 50.82 32.82 -2.37
CA ILE A 462 51.41 31.68 -3.14
C ILE A 462 52.40 30.78 -2.34
N ARG A 463 52.26 29.44 -2.50
CA ARG A 463 53.10 28.36 -1.93
C ARG A 463 54.20 27.93 -2.93
N PRO A 464 55.28 27.20 -2.53
CA PRO A 464 55.18 25.72 -2.60
C PRO A 464 56.10 24.89 -1.64
N GLY A 465 55.65 23.67 -1.29
CA GLY A 465 56.51 22.48 -1.33
C GLY A 465 57.22 21.94 -0.07
N VAL A 466 57.30 20.60 -0.03
CA VAL A 466 58.26 19.71 0.67
C VAL A 466 58.02 19.35 2.16
N GLN A 467 57.70 18.07 2.33
CA GLN A 467 58.04 17.08 3.39
C GLN A 467 58.60 17.53 4.75
N GLY A 468 58.15 16.86 5.82
CA GLY A 468 58.92 16.71 7.07
C GLY A 468 58.05 16.41 8.29
N ARG A 469 58.46 15.48 9.17
CA ARG A 469 57.66 15.00 10.31
C ARG A 469 58.50 14.97 11.60
N GLN A 470 57.83 15.22 12.73
CA GLN A 470 58.18 14.88 14.12
C GLN A 470 59.14 15.78 14.92
N SER A 471 58.77 15.96 16.19
CA SER A 471 59.68 16.00 17.34
C SER A 471 59.24 14.99 18.42
N PHE A 472 60.05 13.94 18.56
CA PHE A 472 60.38 13.12 19.74
C PHE A 472 59.38 12.90 20.90
N LYS A 473 59.13 11.61 21.17
CA LYS A 473 59.51 11.01 22.47
C LYS A 473 60.40 9.77 22.28
N THR A 474 61.32 9.60 23.23
CA THR A 474 62.52 8.74 23.26
C THR A 474 62.23 7.24 23.38
N GLY A 475 63.07 6.34 22.81
CA GLY A 475 62.89 4.89 23.06
C GLY A 475 63.76 3.79 22.37
N SER A 476 65.05 3.98 22.10
CA SER A 476 66.07 2.90 21.86
C SER A 476 65.93 1.90 20.66
N MET A 477 67.05 1.24 20.32
CA MET A 477 67.32 0.34 19.17
C MET A 477 68.46 -0.66 19.56
N PRO A 478 68.87 -1.66 18.73
CA PRO A 478 68.12 -2.61 17.89
C PRO A 478 68.68 -4.07 17.91
N GLY A 479 68.14 -4.96 17.05
CA GLY A 479 68.74 -6.26 16.65
C GLY A 479 67.75 -7.43 16.70
N ILE A 480 67.74 -8.45 15.83
CA ILE A 480 68.59 -8.82 14.67
C ILE A 480 67.66 -9.42 13.58
N GLN A 481 68.04 -9.33 12.29
CA GLN A 481 67.33 -9.96 11.17
C GLN A 481 67.59 -11.48 11.10
N SER A 482 66.60 -12.26 10.70
CA SER A 482 66.79 -13.65 10.22
C SER A 482 66.21 -13.79 8.82
N VAL A 483 67.07 -14.23 7.89
CA VAL A 483 66.75 -14.48 6.48
C VAL A 483 66.26 -15.92 6.30
N ALA A 484 65.34 -16.13 5.36
CA ALA A 484 64.75 -17.43 5.05
C ALA A 484 65.71 -18.40 4.36
N VAL A 485 65.44 -19.70 4.49
CA VAL A 485 65.98 -20.76 3.62
C VAL A 485 64.84 -21.67 3.18
N GLU A 486 64.45 -21.58 1.91
CA GLU A 486 63.60 -22.55 1.23
C GLU A 486 64.45 -23.24 0.14
N GLY A 487 64.35 -24.56 0.04
CA GLY A 487 65.31 -25.38 -0.71
C GLY A 487 65.16 -25.26 -2.23
N LYS A 488 66.29 -25.06 -2.93
CA LYS A 488 66.36 -25.21 -4.40
C LYS A 488 66.41 -26.67 -4.81
N ILE A 489 65.80 -26.98 -5.95
CA ILE A 489 66.27 -28.04 -6.85
C ILE A 489 66.42 -27.39 -8.24
N ASN A 490 67.52 -27.67 -8.93
CA ASN A 490 67.84 -27.09 -10.23
C ASN A 490 67.27 -27.92 -11.37
N GLU A 491 66.89 -27.27 -12.47
CA GLU A 491 67.10 -27.79 -13.81
C GLU A 491 67.60 -26.65 -14.73
N ALA A 492 68.35 -26.99 -15.77
CA ALA A 492 69.27 -26.07 -16.43
C ALA A 492 69.04 -25.95 -17.95
N HIS A 493 69.58 -24.87 -18.52
CA HIS A 493 69.79 -24.61 -19.95
C HIS A 493 68.56 -24.41 -20.87
N HIS A 494 68.19 -23.14 -21.08
CA HIS A 494 68.03 -22.64 -22.46
C HIS A 494 68.47 -21.16 -22.58
N VAL A 495 68.89 -20.78 -23.78
CA VAL A 495 69.44 -19.45 -24.16
C VAL A 495 68.28 -18.53 -24.60
N PRO A 496 68.32 -17.19 -24.38
CA PRO A 496 67.11 -16.36 -24.42
C PRO A 496 66.67 -15.98 -25.84
N THR A 497 65.38 -15.73 -26.03
CA THR A 497 64.84 -15.18 -27.28
C THR A 497 63.60 -14.33 -27.04
N ALA A 498 63.49 -13.23 -27.80
CA ALA A 498 62.36 -12.31 -27.92
C ALA A 498 61.90 -11.56 -26.65
N GLN A 499 62.04 -10.23 -26.70
CA GLN A 499 61.34 -9.31 -25.81
C GLN A 499 59.82 -9.46 -26.02
N GLN A 500 59.09 -9.88 -24.99
CA GLN A 500 57.70 -9.51 -24.83
C GLN A 500 57.57 -8.63 -23.59
N LEU A 501 57.12 -7.39 -23.81
CA LEU A 501 56.73 -6.46 -22.76
C LEU A 501 55.57 -7.07 -21.97
N LYS A 502 55.89 -7.71 -20.84
CA LYS A 502 54.88 -8.22 -19.92
C LYS A 502 54.24 -7.03 -19.23
N VAL A 503 53.10 -6.60 -19.77
CA VAL A 503 52.29 -5.48 -19.26
C VAL A 503 52.14 -5.64 -17.75
N SER A 504 52.53 -4.59 -17.02
CA SER A 504 52.46 -4.53 -15.56
C SER A 504 51.03 -4.79 -15.11
N LYS A 505 50.72 -6.01 -14.65
CA LYS A 505 49.46 -6.26 -13.94
C LYS A 505 49.46 -5.38 -12.70
N VAL A 506 48.53 -4.44 -12.67
CA VAL A 506 48.27 -3.58 -11.51
C VAL A 506 48.14 -4.47 -10.27
N ALA A 507 48.86 -4.14 -9.20
CA ALA A 507 48.85 -4.89 -7.97
C ALA A 507 47.51 -4.68 -7.22
N LEU A 508 46.49 -5.42 -7.66
CA LEU A 508 45.15 -5.44 -7.05
C LEU A 508 45.25 -5.79 -5.57
N SER A 509 44.51 -5.08 -4.73
CA SER A 509 44.46 -5.33 -3.28
C SER A 509 43.81 -6.70 -2.98
N LYS A 510 44.05 -7.26 -1.78
CA LYS A 510 43.43 -8.55 -1.39
C LYS A 510 41.89 -8.55 -1.54
N PRO A 511 41.15 -7.51 -1.11
CA PRO A 511 39.71 -7.40 -1.36
C PRO A 511 39.34 -7.37 -2.86
N GLN A 512 40.12 -6.69 -3.70
CA GLN A 512 39.89 -6.64 -5.15
C GLN A 512 40.14 -8.00 -5.83
N GLN A 513 41.15 -8.75 -5.38
CA GLN A 513 41.40 -10.12 -5.86
C GLN A 513 40.28 -11.08 -5.44
N ALA A 514 39.78 -10.97 -4.20
CA ALA A 514 38.63 -11.75 -3.73
C ALA A 514 37.35 -11.42 -4.51
N LEU A 515 37.06 -10.13 -4.75
CA LEU A 515 35.93 -9.67 -5.57
C LEU A 515 35.98 -10.26 -6.99
N LEU A 516 37.14 -10.23 -7.65
CA LEU A 516 37.32 -10.83 -8.97
C LEU A 516 37.10 -12.35 -8.95
N SER A 517 37.58 -13.05 -7.91
CA SER A 517 37.31 -14.48 -7.75
C SER A 517 35.81 -14.79 -7.58
N THR A 518 35.05 -13.92 -6.89
CA THR A 518 33.61 -14.08 -6.73
C THR A 518 32.87 -13.83 -8.05
N ILE A 519 33.34 -12.88 -8.87
CA ILE A 519 32.77 -12.59 -10.20
C ILE A 519 33.03 -13.75 -11.16
N ASP A 520 34.24 -14.32 -11.19
CA ASP A 520 34.63 -15.44 -12.06
C ASP A 520 33.83 -16.73 -11.72
N SER A 521 33.70 -17.03 -10.42
CA SER A 521 32.79 -18.08 -9.92
C SER A 521 31.33 -17.81 -10.31
N GLY A 522 30.89 -16.55 -10.21
CA GLY A 522 29.57 -16.11 -10.63
C GLY A 522 29.27 -16.33 -12.11
N GLN A 523 30.22 -16.01 -12.99
CA GLN A 523 30.11 -16.24 -14.44
C GLN A 523 30.00 -17.73 -14.74
N THR A 524 30.77 -18.58 -14.04
CA THR A 524 30.69 -20.04 -14.19
C THR A 524 29.30 -20.58 -13.81
N ILE A 525 28.73 -20.09 -12.71
CA ILE A 525 27.37 -20.46 -12.27
C ILE A 525 26.32 -20.00 -13.29
N ILE A 526 26.42 -18.77 -13.80
CA ILE A 526 25.49 -18.25 -14.81
C ILE A 526 25.49 -19.11 -16.07
N THR A 527 26.66 -19.53 -16.56
CA THR A 527 26.75 -20.44 -17.73
C THR A 527 26.05 -21.77 -17.45
N SER A 528 26.32 -22.41 -16.30
CA SER A 528 25.63 -23.66 -15.92
C SER A 528 24.12 -23.48 -15.85
N CYS A 529 23.63 -22.37 -15.28
CA CYS A 529 22.20 -22.09 -15.18
C CYS A 529 21.55 -21.87 -16.56
N ILE A 530 22.29 -21.32 -17.53
CA ILE A 530 21.81 -21.19 -18.92
C ILE A 530 21.69 -22.58 -19.56
N ASP A 531 22.71 -23.43 -19.41
CA ASP A 531 22.71 -24.81 -19.93
C ASP A 531 21.54 -25.63 -19.32
N ASP A 532 21.28 -25.48 -18.02
CA ASP A 532 20.17 -26.14 -17.32
C ASP A 532 18.80 -25.64 -17.80
N LEU A 533 18.64 -24.34 -18.07
CA LEU A 533 17.39 -23.75 -18.60
C LEU A 533 17.10 -24.13 -20.08
N GLU A 534 18.15 -24.41 -20.87
CA GLU A 534 17.98 -24.93 -22.23
C GLU A 534 17.59 -26.42 -22.25
N MET A 535 17.84 -27.17 -21.17
CA MET A 535 17.47 -28.57 -21.07
C MET A 535 16.00 -28.78 -20.72
N LYS A 536 15.26 -29.50 -21.57
CA LYS A 536 13.84 -29.79 -21.36
C LYS A 536 13.63 -30.69 -20.14
N ALA A 537 13.08 -30.13 -19.06
CA ALA A 537 12.76 -30.85 -17.82
C ALA A 537 11.90 -32.11 -18.07
N HIS A 538 12.41 -33.28 -17.65
CA HIS A 538 11.71 -34.56 -17.77
C HIS A 538 10.76 -34.76 -16.59
N LEU A 539 9.53 -34.24 -16.71
CA LEU A 539 8.47 -34.49 -15.72
C LEU A 539 7.96 -35.94 -15.80
N PRO A 540 7.74 -36.64 -14.66
CA PRO A 540 7.07 -37.94 -14.65
C PRO A 540 5.64 -37.83 -15.18
N GLU A 541 5.13 -38.90 -15.81
CA GLU A 541 3.72 -39.00 -16.21
C GLU A 541 2.82 -39.16 -14.96
N LEU A 542 2.42 -38.02 -14.39
CA LEU A 542 1.49 -37.94 -13.27
C LEU A 542 0.04 -38.04 -13.76
N GLY A 543 -0.71 -38.97 -13.16
CA GLY A 543 -2.10 -39.29 -13.51
C GLY A 543 -3.11 -38.13 -13.47
N THR A 544 -4.31 -38.42 -13.96
CA THR A 544 -5.45 -37.49 -14.09
C THR A 544 -6.38 -37.47 -12.87
N ASP A 545 -6.02 -38.14 -11.78
CA ASP A 545 -6.82 -38.18 -10.56
C ASP A 545 -6.75 -36.86 -9.77
N ALA A 546 -7.78 -36.62 -8.94
CA ALA A 546 -7.93 -35.38 -8.18
C ALA A 546 -6.82 -35.14 -7.13
N ALA A 547 -6.10 -36.19 -6.68
CA ALA A 547 -4.97 -36.01 -5.78
C ALA A 547 -3.71 -35.58 -6.55
N SER A 548 -3.44 -36.18 -7.72
CA SER A 548 -2.37 -35.76 -8.64
C SER A 548 -2.56 -34.32 -9.13
N ILE A 549 -3.79 -33.89 -9.43
CA ILE A 549 -4.08 -32.50 -9.82
C ILE A 549 -3.80 -31.53 -8.66
N ARG A 550 -4.27 -31.83 -7.43
CA ARG A 550 -3.98 -31.01 -6.24
C ARG A 550 -2.49 -30.97 -5.92
N TRP A 551 -1.78 -32.08 -6.08
CA TRP A 551 -0.33 -32.13 -5.88
C TRP A 551 0.40 -31.27 -6.91
N LYS A 552 0.02 -31.33 -8.20
CA LYS A 552 0.57 -30.45 -9.25
C LYS A 552 0.38 -28.97 -8.88
N GLN A 553 -0.82 -28.58 -8.45
CA GLN A 553 -1.13 -27.20 -8.05
C GLN A 553 -0.29 -26.76 -6.85
N VAL A 554 -0.26 -27.53 -5.76
CA VAL A 554 0.50 -27.20 -4.54
C VAL A 554 2.01 -27.15 -4.79
N THR A 555 2.55 -28.06 -5.61
CA THR A 555 3.97 -28.04 -5.99
C THR A 555 4.30 -26.82 -6.84
N LEU A 556 3.44 -26.47 -7.82
CA LEU A 556 3.61 -25.27 -8.65
C LEU A 556 3.56 -23.99 -7.81
N ASP A 557 2.58 -23.86 -6.91
CA ASP A 557 2.44 -22.70 -6.02
C ASP A 557 3.63 -22.59 -5.06
N SER A 558 4.15 -23.71 -4.55
CA SER A 558 5.36 -23.75 -3.72
C SER A 558 6.60 -23.29 -4.51
N ASN A 559 6.80 -23.82 -5.72
CA ASN A 559 7.95 -23.45 -6.55
C ASN A 559 7.88 -21.97 -6.97
N LYS A 560 6.68 -21.48 -7.32
CA LYS A 560 6.43 -20.06 -7.60
C LYS A 560 6.76 -19.16 -6.42
N GLN A 561 6.45 -19.57 -5.19
CA GLN A 561 6.84 -18.85 -3.97
C GLN A 561 8.36 -18.82 -3.78
N THR A 562 9.06 -19.95 -3.97
CA THR A 562 10.53 -20.02 -3.90
C THR A 562 11.18 -19.07 -4.91
N VAL A 563 10.82 -19.18 -6.20
CA VAL A 563 11.35 -18.32 -7.26
C VAL A 563 11.07 -16.83 -7.00
N THR A 564 9.86 -16.48 -6.55
CA THR A 564 9.51 -15.09 -6.22
C THR A 564 10.37 -14.55 -5.06
N SER A 565 10.63 -15.39 -4.04
CA SER A 565 11.50 -15.02 -2.91
C SER A 565 12.96 -14.82 -3.34
N GLN A 566 13.47 -15.68 -4.22
CA GLN A 566 14.85 -15.57 -4.71
C GLN A 566 15.05 -14.35 -5.62
N ILE A 567 14.10 -14.07 -6.51
CA ILE A 567 14.10 -12.83 -7.32
C ILE A 567 14.09 -11.57 -6.43
N ALA A 568 13.30 -11.57 -5.34
CA ALA A 568 13.29 -10.45 -4.40
C ALA A 568 14.65 -10.25 -3.69
N ALA A 569 15.33 -11.34 -3.30
CA ALA A 569 16.67 -11.29 -2.73
C ALA A 569 17.72 -10.79 -3.75
N MET A 570 17.67 -11.27 -4.99
CA MET A 570 18.55 -10.82 -6.07
C MET A 570 18.34 -9.34 -6.41
N ASN A 571 17.09 -8.85 -6.43
CA ASN A 571 16.79 -7.44 -6.65
C ASN A 571 17.34 -6.55 -5.52
N ALA A 572 17.24 -6.99 -4.27
CA ALA A 572 17.82 -6.29 -3.13
C ALA A 572 19.35 -6.23 -3.20
N ALA A 573 20.00 -7.36 -3.47
CA ALA A 573 21.46 -7.43 -3.65
C ALA A 573 21.95 -6.62 -4.87
N THR A 574 21.17 -6.57 -5.96
CA THR A 574 21.48 -5.74 -7.14
C THR A 574 21.42 -4.25 -6.80
N ALA A 575 20.40 -3.81 -6.04
CA ALA A 575 20.31 -2.44 -5.56
C ALA A 575 21.44 -2.08 -4.58
N GLU A 576 21.89 -3.04 -3.77
CA GLU A 576 23.05 -2.91 -2.90
C GLU A 576 24.35 -2.74 -3.70
N VAL A 577 24.61 -3.57 -4.72
CA VAL A 577 25.77 -3.40 -5.64
C VAL A 577 25.77 -2.01 -6.29
N VAL A 578 24.63 -1.54 -6.81
CA VAL A 578 24.52 -0.21 -7.42
C VAL A 578 24.80 0.89 -6.40
N THR A 579 24.28 0.76 -5.18
CA THR A 579 24.50 1.74 -4.10
C THR A 579 25.98 1.80 -3.72
N LEU A 580 26.60 0.65 -3.46
CA LEU A 580 28.02 0.51 -3.05
C LEU A 580 29.02 0.93 -4.15
N THR A 581 28.60 0.97 -5.42
CA THR A 581 29.45 1.41 -6.54
C THR A 581 29.17 2.85 -7.00
N SER A 582 28.16 3.53 -6.42
CA SER A 582 27.74 4.89 -6.82
C SER A 582 28.39 6.04 -6.03
N SER A 583 29.17 5.74 -4.98
CA SER A 583 29.76 6.76 -4.09
C SER A 583 30.97 7.47 -4.70
N VAL A 584 30.96 8.81 -4.72
CA VAL A 584 31.98 9.65 -5.36
C VAL A 584 33.19 9.94 -4.45
N HIS A 585 33.59 9.01 -3.58
CA HIS A 585 34.77 9.15 -2.69
C HIS A 585 35.56 7.83 -2.66
N ASP A 586 36.89 7.93 -2.52
CA ASP A 586 37.93 6.97 -2.96
C ASP A 586 38.02 5.58 -2.27
N GLU A 587 37.00 5.10 -1.57
CA GLU A 587 36.99 3.76 -0.95
C GLU A 587 35.69 2.99 -1.24
N VAL A 588 35.64 2.33 -2.40
CA VAL A 588 34.63 1.30 -2.69
C VAL A 588 34.91 0.08 -1.82
N ASP A 589 33.96 -0.33 -0.96
CA ASP A 589 34.09 -1.57 -0.19
C ASP A 589 33.89 -2.79 -1.10
N HIS A 590 35.00 -3.22 -1.70
CA HIS A 590 35.08 -4.42 -2.52
C HIS A 590 34.64 -5.71 -1.78
N THR A 591 34.64 -5.71 -0.44
CA THR A 591 34.16 -6.83 0.38
C THR A 591 32.64 -6.89 0.37
N ALA A 592 31.99 -5.74 0.65
CA ALA A 592 30.53 -5.61 0.63
C ALA A 592 29.95 -5.84 -0.79
N VAL A 593 30.60 -5.29 -1.82
CA VAL A 593 30.26 -5.58 -3.22
C VAL A 593 30.40 -7.08 -3.52
N GLY A 594 31.46 -7.72 -3.00
CA GLY A 594 31.67 -9.16 -3.12
C GLY A 594 30.56 -10.00 -2.48
N THR A 595 30.08 -9.63 -1.29
CA THR A 595 28.98 -10.34 -0.62
C THR A 595 27.63 -10.16 -1.34
N ALA A 596 27.37 -8.97 -1.89
CA ALA A 596 26.15 -8.73 -2.66
C ALA A 596 26.17 -9.51 -3.99
N ILE A 597 27.30 -9.53 -4.72
CA ILE A 597 27.46 -10.35 -5.93
C ILE A 597 27.33 -11.84 -5.60
N HIS A 598 27.92 -12.32 -4.50
CA HIS A 598 27.76 -13.72 -4.07
C HIS A 598 26.30 -14.09 -3.79
N THR A 599 25.52 -13.18 -3.20
CA THR A 599 24.08 -13.38 -2.94
C THR A 599 23.26 -13.46 -4.23
N ILE A 600 23.66 -12.73 -5.28
CA ILE A 600 23.03 -12.86 -6.60
C ILE A 600 23.36 -14.23 -7.20
N THR A 601 24.62 -14.66 -7.14
CA THR A 601 25.09 -15.88 -7.81
C THR A 601 24.75 -17.17 -7.07
N SER A 602 24.59 -17.14 -5.74
CA SER A 602 24.13 -18.30 -4.96
C SER A 602 22.67 -18.68 -5.22
N ASN A 603 21.84 -17.72 -5.62
CA ASN A 603 20.38 -17.91 -5.75
C ASN A 603 19.96 -18.32 -7.17
N LEU A 604 20.85 -18.14 -8.16
CA LEU A 604 20.63 -18.48 -9.57
C LEU A 604 20.29 -19.97 -9.79
N PRO A 605 21.02 -20.95 -9.21
CA PRO A 605 20.71 -22.38 -9.37
C PRO A 605 19.40 -22.85 -8.73
N GLU A 606 18.77 -22.04 -7.87
CA GLU A 606 17.45 -22.38 -7.29
C GLU A 606 16.28 -21.90 -8.19
N MET A 607 16.59 -21.25 -9.32
CA MET A 607 15.61 -20.75 -10.30
C MET A 607 15.54 -21.58 -11.59
N THR A 608 16.43 -22.56 -11.75
CA THR A 608 16.56 -23.46 -12.90
C THR A 608 15.97 -24.83 -12.60
#